data_AF-A0A380EDW4-F1
#
_entry.id   AF-A0A380EDW4-F1
#
_cell.length_a   1.000
_cell.length_b   1.000
_cell.length_c   1.000
_cell.angle_alpha   90.00
_cell.angle_beta   90.00
_cell.angle_gamma   90.00
#
_symmetry.space_group_name_H-M   'P 1'
#
loop_
_entity.id
_entity.type
_entity.pdbx_description
1 polymer ?
#
loop_
_entity_poly.entity_id
_entity_poly.type
_entity_poly.pdbx_seq_one_letter_code
_entity_poly.pdbx_strand_id
1 'polypeptide(L)'
;MISTGYKSFNEVKLLQYTGFKDVHGVEIYEGDIVQDCYSREVSFIEFKEGAFYITFSNVTELLSENDDIIEIVGNIFENEMLLEVMR
;
A
#
# COMPACT_ATOMS: atom_id res chain seq x y z
N MET A 1 -26.60 0.96 -27.20
CA MET A 1 -26.61 0.51 -25.79
C MET A 1 -25.92 1.59 -24.98
N ILE A 2 -26.62 2.19 -24.03
CA ILE A 2 -26.04 3.18 -23.12
C ILE A 2 -25.37 2.37 -22.02
N SER A 3 -24.05 2.47 -21.87
CA SER A 3 -23.36 1.90 -20.72
C SER A 3 -23.84 2.65 -19.48
N THR A 4 -24.74 2.05 -18.70
CA THR A 4 -24.99 2.50 -17.34
C THR A 4 -23.75 2.09 -16.55
N GLY A 5 -23.01 3.03 -15.96
CA GLY A 5 -21.73 2.80 -15.27
C GLY A 5 -21.78 1.91 -14.01
N TYR A 6 -22.71 0.96 -13.96
CA TYR A 6 -22.84 -0.05 -12.93
C TYR A 6 -21.72 -1.08 -13.09
N LYS A 7 -21.01 -1.37 -12.01
CA LYS A 7 -20.04 -2.47 -11.92
C LYS A 7 -20.49 -3.45 -10.86
N SER A 8 -20.42 -4.74 -11.18
CA SER A 8 -20.54 -5.83 -10.21
C SER A 8 -19.34 -5.84 -9.27
N PHE A 9 -19.51 -6.38 -8.06
CA PHE A 9 -18.39 -6.58 -7.13
C PHE A 9 -17.29 -7.47 -7.71
N ASN A 10 -17.62 -8.36 -8.64
CA ASN A 10 -16.64 -9.19 -9.33
C ASN A 10 -15.79 -8.41 -10.36
N GLU A 11 -16.16 -7.17 -10.67
CA GLU A 11 -15.49 -6.31 -11.66
C GLU A 11 -14.63 -5.20 -11.03
N VAL A 12 -14.56 -5.17 -9.70
CA VAL A 12 -13.75 -4.20 -8.94
C VAL A 12 -12.91 -4.92 -7.90
N LYS A 13 -11.74 -4.35 -7.59
CA LYS A 13 -11.01 -4.71 -6.39
C LYS A 13 -11.31 -3.70 -5.30
N LEU A 14 -11.74 -4.20 -4.14
CA LEU A 14 -11.89 -3.40 -2.94
C LEU A 14 -10.58 -3.48 -2.17
N LEU A 15 -10.13 -2.34 -1.64
CA LEU A 15 -8.93 -2.22 -0.82
C LEU A 15 -9.33 -1.83 0.59
N GLN A 16 -8.60 -2.35 1.59
CA GLN A 16 -8.87 -2.05 2.98
C GLN A 16 -8.04 -0.85 3.43
N TYR A 17 -8.70 0.18 3.97
CA TYR A 17 -8.02 1.27 4.67
C TYR A 17 -7.35 0.75 5.94
N THR A 18 -6.12 1.16 6.19
CA THR A 18 -5.32 0.67 7.32
C THR A 18 -5.70 1.32 8.66
N GLY A 19 -6.29 2.51 8.62
CA GLY A 19 -6.47 3.36 9.81
C GLY A 19 -5.39 4.42 9.99
N PHE A 20 -4.30 4.35 9.22
CA PHE A 20 -3.13 5.23 9.34
C PHE A 20 -2.98 6.17 8.13
N LYS A 21 -2.17 7.21 8.33
CA LYS A 21 -1.81 8.18 7.29
C LYS A 21 -0.30 8.26 7.15
N ASP A 22 0.19 8.52 5.95
CA ASP A 22 1.61 8.71 5.69
C ASP A 22 2.12 10.08 6.20
N VAL A 23 3.41 10.36 6.00
CA VAL A 23 4.06 11.63 6.41
C VAL A 23 3.43 12.88 5.78
N HIS A 24 2.61 12.74 4.74
CA HIS A 24 1.91 13.82 4.06
C HIS A 24 0.41 13.87 4.41
N GLY A 25 -0.05 13.01 5.33
CA GLY A 25 -1.43 12.95 5.78
C GLY A 25 -2.37 12.20 4.83
N VAL A 26 -1.81 11.49 3.83
CA VAL A 26 -2.56 10.66 2.87
C VAL A 26 -2.88 9.33 3.53
N GLU A 27 -4.12 8.88 3.39
CA GLU A 27 -4.59 7.61 3.94
C GLU A 27 -3.87 6.42 3.30
N ILE A 28 -3.38 5.50 4.13
CA ILE A 28 -2.67 4.30 3.68
C ILE A 28 -3.67 3.14 3.55
N TYR A 29 -3.63 2.43 2.42
CA TYR A 29 -4.45 1.28 2.09
C TYR A 29 -3.61 0.02 1.88
N GLU A 30 -4.26 -1.15 1.95
CA GLU A 30 -3.67 -2.42 1.53
C GLU A 30 -3.17 -2.35 0.08
N GLY A 31 -1.92 -2.75 -0.15
CA GLY A 31 -1.29 -2.72 -1.47
C GLY A 31 -0.71 -1.38 -1.87
N ASP A 32 -0.73 -0.35 -1.01
CA ASP A 32 0.06 0.86 -1.26
C ASP A 32 1.55 0.53 -1.24
N ILE A 33 2.29 1.12 -2.17
CA ILE A 33 3.75 1.08 -2.23
C ILE A 33 4.27 2.28 -1.46
N VAL A 34 5.10 2.02 -0.47
CA VAL A 34 5.62 3.03 0.46
C VAL A 34 7.15 3.05 0.42
N GLN A 35 7.72 4.23 0.62
CA GLN A 35 9.15 4.46 0.75
C GLN A 35 9.48 4.94 2.16
N ASP A 36 10.49 4.34 2.78
CA ASP A 36 11.07 4.86 4.03
C ASP A 36 11.79 6.20 3.77
N CYS A 37 11.47 7.21 4.57
CA CYS A 37 11.98 8.57 4.39
C CYS A 37 13.50 8.72 4.61
N TYR A 38 14.13 7.77 5.32
CA TYR A 38 15.54 7.77 5.69
C TYR A 38 16.36 6.83 4.81
N SER A 39 15.99 5.54 4.76
CA SER A 39 16.72 4.50 4.03
C SER A 39 16.44 4.53 2.53
N ARG A 40 15.32 5.14 2.12
CA ARG A 40 14.79 5.13 0.74
C ARG A 40 14.43 3.75 0.24
N GLU A 41 14.41 2.74 1.10
CA GLU A 41 13.88 1.43 0.77
C GLU A 41 12.40 1.52 0.44
N VAL A 42 11.97 0.70 -0.51
CA VAL A 42 10.59 0.65 -0.96
C VAL A 42 9.99 -0.70 -0.54
N SER A 43 8.77 -0.68 -0.06
CA SER A 43 7.96 -1.86 0.30
C SER A 43 6.52 -1.62 -0.15
N PHE A 44 5.65 -2.60 0.06
CA PHE A 44 4.21 -2.40 -0.03
C PHE A 44 3.51 -2.81 1.28
N ILE A 45 2.30 -2.31 1.49
CA ILE A 45 1.46 -2.61 2.65
C ILE A 45 0.79 -3.97 2.45
N GLU A 46 1.03 -4.90 3.36
CA GLU A 46 0.45 -6.25 3.34
C GLU A 46 -0.46 -6.47 4.54
N PHE A 47 -1.68 -6.98 4.32
CA PHE A 47 -2.53 -7.46 5.40
C PHE A 47 -2.35 -8.98 5.58
N LYS A 48 -1.88 -9.39 6.76
CA LYS A 48 -1.78 -10.81 7.14
C LYS A 48 -1.93 -10.96 8.64
N GLU A 49 -2.33 -12.15 9.10
CA GLU A 49 -2.41 -12.49 10.53
C GLU A 49 -3.20 -11.48 11.40
N GLY A 50 -4.14 -10.73 10.80
CA GLY A 50 -5.00 -9.77 11.49
C GLY A 50 -4.43 -8.35 11.64
N ALA A 51 -3.30 -8.03 11.00
CA ALA A 51 -2.70 -6.70 11.03
C ALA A 51 -2.07 -6.30 9.69
N PHE A 52 -1.70 -5.03 9.57
CA PHE A 52 -0.97 -4.48 8.43
C PHE A 52 0.52 -4.43 8.73
N TYR A 53 1.31 -4.87 7.75
CA TYR A 53 2.75 -5.00 7.86
C TYR A 53 3.46 -4.32 6.70
N ILE A 54 4.70 -3.92 6.96
CA ILE A 54 5.67 -3.47 5.96
C ILE A 54 6.95 -4.29 6.13
N THR A 55 7.74 -4.46 5.06
CA THR A 55 9.01 -5.19 5.14
C THR A 55 10.13 -4.38 4.49
N PHE A 56 11.07 -3.93 5.31
CA PHE A 56 12.29 -3.26 4.87
C PHE A 56 13.51 -4.09 5.26
N SER A 57 14.54 -4.16 4.41
CA SER A 57 15.76 -4.93 4.71
C SER A 57 15.53 -6.40 5.18
N ASN A 58 14.47 -7.07 4.72
CA ASN A 58 13.99 -8.39 5.17
C ASN A 58 13.49 -8.48 6.63
N VAL A 59 13.21 -7.35 7.26
CA VAL A 59 12.58 -7.26 8.58
C VAL A 59 11.13 -6.84 8.37
N THR A 60 10.19 -7.69 8.81
CA THR A 60 8.76 -7.40 8.74
C THR A 60 8.29 -6.80 10.06
N GLU A 61 7.69 -5.62 9.99
CA GLU A 61 7.25 -4.85 11.16
C GLU A 61 5.79 -4.42 11.00
N LEU A 62 5.14 -4.10 12.11
CA LEU A 62 3.79 -3.56 12.10
C LEU A 62 3.80 -2.16 11.47
N LEU A 63 2.81 -1.90 10.61
CA LEU A 63 2.62 -0.56 10.05
C LEU A 63 2.42 0.49 11.15
N SER A 64 1.73 0.13 12.24
CA SER A 64 1.44 1.03 13.36
C SER A 64 2.68 1.50 14.14
N GLU A 65 3.85 0.91 13.89
CA GLU A 65 5.13 1.30 14.49
C GLU A 65 5.96 2.18 13.55
N ASN A 66 5.49 2.41 12.31
CA ASN A 66 6.26 3.02 11.23
C ASN A 66 5.44 4.03 10.38
N ASP A 67 4.19 4.33 10.73
CA ASP A 67 3.30 5.17 9.91
C ASP A 67 3.78 6.63 9.79
N ASP A 68 4.61 7.09 10.73
CA ASP A 68 5.17 8.44 10.78
C ASP A 68 6.50 8.62 10.02
N ILE A 69 7.02 7.56 9.39
CA ILE A 69 8.31 7.58 8.67
C ILE A 69 8.24 7.12 7.21
N ILE A 70 7.05 6.87 6.69
CA ILE A 70 6.83 6.37 5.33
C ILE A 70 6.05 7.34 4.46
N GLU A 71 6.39 7.38 3.17
CA GLU A 71 5.73 8.16 2.12
C GLU A 71 5.08 7.20 1.11
N ILE A 72 3.82 7.41 0.74
CA ILE A 72 3.20 6.64 -0.35
C ILE A 72 3.78 7.10 -1.69
N VAL A 73 4.33 6.17 -2.46
CA VAL A 73 4.95 6.43 -3.77
C VAL A 73 4.23 5.74 -4.94
N GLY A 74 3.19 4.95 -4.66
CA GLY A 74 2.37 4.28 -5.66
C GLY A 74 1.49 3.20 -5.03
N ASN A 75 0.92 2.32 -5.85
CA ASN A 75 0.21 1.12 -5.40
C ASN A 75 0.45 -0.05 -6.36
N ILE A 76 0.19 -1.27 -5.89
CA ILE A 76 0.47 -2.48 -6.66
C ILE A 76 -0.42 -2.71 -7.90
N PHE A 77 -1.47 -1.91 -8.09
CA PHE A 77 -2.43 -2.07 -9.19
C PHE A 77 -2.12 -1.13 -10.36
N GLU A 78 -1.62 0.07 -10.06
CA GLU A 78 -1.35 1.11 -11.07
C GLU A 78 0.14 1.25 -11.37
N ASN A 79 1.02 0.80 -10.47
CA ASN A 79 2.46 0.96 -10.57
C ASN A 79 3.21 -0.37 -10.69
N GLU A 80 2.78 -1.25 -11.60
CA GLU A 80 3.38 -2.58 -11.82
C GLU A 80 4.91 -2.52 -12.05
N MET A 81 5.42 -1.49 -12.74
CA MET A 81 6.86 -1.32 -12.97
C MET A 81 7.66 -1.10 -11.67
N LEU A 82 7.05 -0.50 -10.64
CA LEU A 82 7.73 -0.33 -9.34
C LEU A 82 7.92 -1.69 -8.65
N LEU A 83 6.96 -2.62 -8.78
CA LEU A 83 7.10 -3.98 -8.26
C LEU A 83 8.22 -4.76 -8.94
N GLU A 84 8.43 -4.58 -10.25
CA GLU A 84 9.50 -5.28 -10.97
C GLU A 84 10.90 -4.88 -10.47
N VAL A 85 11.07 -3.62 -10.05
CA VAL A 85 12.34 -3.10 -9.51
C VAL A 85 12.58 -3.56 -8.06
N MET A 86 11.52 -3.92 -7.33
CA MET A 86 11.59 -4.37 -5.93
C MET A 86 11.86 -5.88 -5.78
N ARG A 87 11.78 -6.66 -6.86
CA ARG A 87 12.07 -8.11 -6.89
C ARG A 87 13.54 -8.39 -7.12
#